data_AF-A0A4R3XK91-F1
#
_entry.id   AF-A0A4R3XK91-F1
#
_cell.length_a   1.000
_cell.length_b   1.000
_cell.length_c   1.000
_cell.angle_alpha   90.00
_cell.angle_beta   90.00
_cell.angle_gamma   90.00
#
_symmetry.space_group_name_H-M   'P 1'
#
loop_
_entity.id
_entity.type
_entity.pdbx_description
1 polymer ?
#
loop_
_entity_poly.entity_id
_entity_poly.type
_entity_poly.pdbx_seq_one_letter_code
_entity_poly.pdbx_strand_id
1 'polypeptide(L)'
;MVLVADELKRKRAEIGAKIEEVRAKIVSLERQQAAFDVVIPSYEPEYSPAGTPRAATWRKRQGVIEVSELLKDVDRRGFVLRTLREAGRPITTAECAKAFARETGLAEDDARLGQVANRFSQTLDRLARTNRVRRAG
;
A
#
# COMPACT_ATOMS: atom_id res chain seq x y z
N MET A 1 -26.48 -4.36 32.56
CA MET A 1 -25.68 -5.22 31.67
C MET A 1 -25.15 -4.34 30.55
N VAL A 2 -23.90 -3.91 30.62
CA VAL A 2 -23.29 -3.17 29.49
C VAL A 2 -23.15 -4.17 28.35
N LEU A 3 -23.72 -3.83 27.19
CA LEU A 3 -23.67 -4.73 26.04
C LEU A 3 -22.20 -4.88 25.62
N VAL A 4 -21.76 -6.11 25.40
CA VAL A 4 -20.39 -6.43 24.93
C VAL A 4 -19.98 -5.55 23.75
N ALA A 5 -20.95 -5.16 22.91
CA ALA A 5 -20.76 -4.22 21.81
C ALA A 5 -20.25 -2.83 22.24
N ASP A 6 -20.69 -2.29 23.37
CA ASP A 6 -20.28 -0.96 23.84
C ASP A 6 -18.86 -0.99 24.42
N GLU A 7 -18.49 -2.08 25.10
CA GLU A 7 -17.12 -2.31 25.55
C GLU A 7 -16.15 -2.47 24.37
N LEU A 8 -16.55 -3.20 23.33
CA LEU A 8 -15.75 -3.35 22.10
C LEU A 8 -15.55 -2.00 21.40
N LYS A 9 -16.60 -1.18 21.30
CA LYS A 9 -16.51 0.18 20.74
C LYS A 9 -15.56 1.05 21.55
N ARG A 10 -15.62 0.99 22.89
CA ARG A 10 -14.72 1.74 23.79
C ARG A 10 -13.27 1.31 23.60
N LYS A 11 -12.99 0.00 23.59
CA LYS A 11 -11.63 -0.52 23.35
C LYS A 11 -11.09 -0.15 21.97
N ARG A 12 -11.93 -0.18 20.93
CA ARG A 12 -11.55 0.29 19.59
C ARG A 12 -11.16 1.77 19.58
N ALA A 13 -11.92 2.61 20.26
CA ALA A 13 -11.61 4.03 20.38
C ALA A 13 -10.30 4.27 21.16
N GLU A 14 -10.07 3.53 22.24
CA GLU A 14 -8.83 3.60 23.02
C GLU A 14 -7.60 3.18 22.20
N ILE A 15 -7.71 2.09 21.43
CA ILE A 15 -6.66 1.66 20.51
C ILE A 15 -6.41 2.73 19.43
N GLY A 16 -7.47 3.32 18.88
CA GLY A 16 -7.37 4.42 17.92
C GLY A 16 -6.59 5.62 18.48
N ALA A 17 -6.90 6.02 19.72
CA ALA A 17 -6.19 7.12 20.39
C ALA A 17 -4.70 6.81 20.60
N LYS A 18 -4.37 5.58 21.03
CA LYS A 18 -2.98 5.12 21.18
C LYS A 18 -2.23 5.13 19.84
N ILE A 19 -2.89 4.76 18.74
CA ILE A 19 -2.30 4.79 17.40
C ILE A 19 -1.94 6.24 17.01
N GLU A 20 -2.84 7.18 17.21
CA GLU A 20 -2.58 8.60 16.88
C GLU A 20 -1.48 9.20 17.77
N GLU A 21 -1.44 8.85 19.05
CA GLU A 21 -0.35 9.27 19.95
C GLU A 21 1.01 8.76 19.46
N VAL A 22 1.10 7.48 19.08
CA VAL A 22 2.34 6.89 18.56
C VAL A 22 2.73 7.53 17.24
N ARG A 23 1.77 7.81 16.34
CA ARG A 23 2.03 8.52 15.08
C ARG A 23 2.61 9.91 15.33
N ALA A 24 2.06 10.67 16.27
CA ALA A 24 2.60 11.98 16.64
C ALA A 24 4.05 11.87 17.17
N LYS A 25 4.32 10.87 18.01
CA LYS A 25 5.68 10.60 18.50
C LYS A 25 6.64 10.25 17.37
N ILE A 26 6.23 9.42 16.42
CA ILE A 26 7.04 9.06 15.24
C ILE A 26 7.41 10.32 14.45
N VAL A 27 6.45 11.20 14.14
CA VAL A 27 6.74 12.45 13.40
C VAL A 27 7.73 13.35 14.16
N SER A 28 7.60 13.44 15.48
CA SER A 28 8.54 14.21 16.31
C SER A 28 9.97 13.63 16.25
N LEU A 29 10.10 12.32 16.38
CA LEU A 29 11.39 11.63 16.32
C LEU A 29 12.02 11.70 14.92
N GLU A 30 11.22 11.59 13.86
CA GLU A 30 11.69 11.77 12.47
C GLU A 30 12.25 13.18 12.24
N ARG A 31 11.64 14.22 12.84
CA ARG A 31 12.16 15.59 12.77
C ARG A 31 13.50 15.73 13.50
N GLN A 32 13.63 15.11 14.68
CA GLN A 32 14.88 15.10 15.42
C GLN A 32 15.98 14.36 14.65
N GLN A 33 15.66 13.20 14.07
CA GLN A 33 16.56 12.45 13.21
C GLN A 33 17.05 13.28 12.02
N ALA A 34 16.13 13.97 11.33
CA ALA A 34 16.49 14.84 10.21
C ALA A 34 17.39 16.01 10.63
N ALA A 35 17.24 16.53 11.86
CA ALA A 35 18.16 17.53 12.38
C ALA A 35 19.57 16.97 12.59
N PHE A 36 19.70 15.74 13.11
CA PHE A 36 20.99 15.07 13.25
C PHE A 36 21.63 14.77 11.90
N ASP A 37 20.85 14.35 10.89
CA ASP A 37 21.35 14.11 9.53
C ASP A 37 22.00 15.36 8.90
N VAL A 38 21.62 16.56 9.32
CA VAL A 38 22.23 17.84 8.87
C VAL A 38 23.49 18.17 9.67
N VAL A 39 23.50 17.91 10.97
CA VAL A 39 24.59 18.30 11.86
C VAL A 39 25.78 17.34 11.76
N ILE A 40 25.53 16.03 11.68
CA ILE A 40 26.60 15.02 11.70
C ILE A 40 27.61 15.22 10.55
N PRO A 41 27.22 15.51 9.29
CA PRO A 41 28.18 15.82 8.23
C PRO A 41 29.13 16.99 8.52
N SER A 42 28.76 17.90 9.45
CA SER A 42 29.62 19.01 9.88
C SER A 42 30.79 18.53 10.74
N TYR A 43 30.65 17.39 11.41
CA TYR A 43 31.66 16.78 12.28
C TYR A 43 32.36 15.59 11.62
N GLU A 44 31.62 14.83 10.80
CA GLU A 44 32.09 13.62 10.15
C GLU A 44 31.62 13.61 8.68
N PRO A 45 32.43 14.11 7.74
CA PRO A 45 32.03 14.25 6.33
C PRO A 45 31.89 12.91 5.59
N GLU A 46 32.43 11.82 6.15
CA GLU A 46 32.21 10.45 5.66
C GLU A 46 30.87 9.85 6.15
N TYR A 47 30.15 10.55 7.05
CA TYR A 47 28.87 10.11 7.57
C TYR A 47 27.83 10.04 6.45
N SER A 48 27.42 8.81 6.13
CA SER A 48 26.31 8.53 5.24
C SER A 48 25.12 8.03 6.06
N PRO A 49 23.96 8.71 6.05
CA PRO A 49 22.75 8.24 6.74
C PRO A 49 22.15 6.97 6.11
N ALA A 50 22.83 6.36 5.13
CA ALA A 50 22.42 5.15 4.40
C ALA A 50 22.19 3.91 5.28
N GLY A 51 22.52 3.96 6.57
CA GLY A 51 22.23 2.89 7.55
C GLY A 51 20.80 2.87 8.09
N THR A 52 19.98 3.91 7.90
CA THR A 52 18.59 3.92 8.41
C THR A 52 17.58 3.89 7.25
N PRO A 53 16.64 2.93 7.21
CA PRO A 53 15.62 2.91 6.19
C PRO A 53 14.68 4.09 6.44
N ARG A 54 14.92 5.19 5.71
CA ARG A 54 14.07 6.38 5.58
C ARG A 54 12.61 6.04 5.88
N ALA A 55 11.93 6.81 6.74
CA ALA A 55 10.52 6.64 7.07
C ALA A 55 9.58 6.43 5.85
N ALA A 56 9.94 6.97 4.68
CA ALA A 56 9.27 6.69 3.41
C ALA A 56 9.23 5.19 3.04
N THR A 57 10.29 4.45 3.35
CA THR A 57 10.40 3.00 3.13
C THR A 57 9.51 2.20 4.07
N TRP A 58 9.32 2.65 5.32
CA TRP A 58 8.42 1.99 6.27
C TRP A 58 6.96 2.14 5.86
N ARG A 59 6.49 3.34 5.52
CA ARG A 59 5.13 3.54 4.97
C ARG A 59 4.90 2.75 3.68
N LYS A 60 5.91 2.67 2.81
CA LYS A 60 5.84 1.86 1.59
C LYS A 60 5.77 0.36 1.91
N ARG A 61 6.53 -0.14 2.89
CA ARG A 61 6.47 -1.54 3.35
C ARG A 61 5.12 -1.87 3.99
N GLN A 62 4.56 -0.98 4.80
CA GLN A 62 3.24 -1.17 5.42
C GLN A 62 2.14 -1.25 4.36
N GLY A 63 2.12 -0.32 3.40
CA GLY A 63 1.19 -0.37 2.28
C GLY A 63 1.36 -1.63 1.42
N VAL A 64 2.59 -2.11 1.23
CA VAL A 64 2.85 -3.38 0.52
C VAL A 64 2.31 -4.57 1.29
N ILE A 65 2.43 -4.60 2.62
CA ILE A 65 1.88 -5.67 3.47
C ILE A 65 0.35 -5.67 3.40
N GLU A 66 -0.29 -4.51 3.56
CA GLU A 66 -1.75 -4.36 3.50
C GLU A 66 -2.31 -4.70 2.11
N VAL A 67 -1.63 -4.31 1.02
CA VAL A 67 -1.99 -4.71 -0.35
C VAL A 67 -1.78 -6.21 -0.56
N SER A 68 -0.75 -6.80 0.05
CA SER A 68 -0.53 -8.25 0.00
C SER A 68 -1.64 -9.00 0.72
N GLU A 69 -2.14 -8.48 1.85
CA GLU A 69 -3.28 -9.03 2.58
C GLU A 69 -4.59 -8.91 1.78
N LEU A 70 -4.88 -7.71 1.23
CA LEU A 70 -6.03 -7.48 0.35
C LEU A 70 -6.06 -8.44 -0.87
N LEU A 71 -4.88 -8.81 -1.37
CA LEU A 71 -4.72 -9.68 -2.53
C LEU A 71 -4.49 -11.16 -2.17
N LYS A 72 -4.44 -11.54 -0.88
CA LYS A 72 -4.07 -12.89 -0.46
C LYS A 72 -5.16 -13.91 -0.78
N ASP A 73 -6.43 -13.51 -0.59
CA ASP A 73 -7.59 -14.39 -0.76
C ASP A 73 -8.28 -14.21 -2.12
N VAL A 74 -7.79 -13.29 -2.95
CA VAL A 74 -8.33 -13.02 -4.30
C VAL A 74 -7.61 -13.87 -5.34
N ASP A 75 -8.38 -14.58 -6.19
CA ASP A 75 -7.84 -15.15 -7.43
C ASP A 75 -7.50 -14.04 -8.43
N ARG A 76 -6.28 -13.50 -8.31
CA ARG A 76 -5.77 -12.37 -9.10
C ARG A 76 -5.81 -12.64 -10.60
N ARG A 77 -5.55 -13.89 -11.01
CA ARG A 77 -5.55 -14.27 -12.44
C ARG A 77 -6.97 -14.36 -12.98
N GLY A 78 -7.87 -14.99 -12.22
CA GLY A 78 -9.29 -15.05 -12.55
C GLY A 78 -9.92 -13.67 -12.64
N PHE A 79 -9.64 -12.80 -11.66
CA PHE A 79 -10.09 -11.41 -11.63
C PHE A 79 -9.61 -10.65 -12.87
N VAL A 80 -8.30 -10.60 -13.13
CA VAL A 80 -7.74 -9.86 -14.28
C VAL A 80 -8.32 -10.35 -15.61
N LEU A 81 -8.48 -11.66 -15.80
CA LEU A 81 -9.07 -12.21 -17.02
C LEU A 81 -10.56 -11.91 -17.15
N ARG A 82 -11.30 -11.89 -16.04
CA ARG A 82 -12.71 -11.49 -16.02
C ARG A 82 -12.86 -10.03 -16.40
N THR A 83 -12.08 -9.14 -15.77
CA THR A 83 -12.08 -7.71 -16.07
C THR A 83 -11.71 -7.43 -17.53
N LEU A 84 -10.70 -8.13 -18.07
CA LEU A 84 -10.33 -8.00 -19.48
C LEU A 84 -11.45 -8.45 -20.44
N ARG A 85 -12.18 -9.52 -20.08
CA ARG A 85 -13.31 -10.03 -20.87
C ARG A 85 -14.52 -9.10 -20.81
N GLU A 86 -14.85 -8.59 -19.63
CA GLU A 86 -15.95 -7.64 -19.43
C GLU A 86 -15.69 -6.31 -20.12
N ALA A 87 -14.44 -5.82 -20.09
CA ALA A 87 -14.09 -4.57 -20.74
C ALA A 87 -14.17 -4.66 -22.28
N GLY A 88 -13.90 -5.84 -22.87
CA GLY A 88 -13.99 -6.08 -24.31
C GLY A 88 -13.05 -5.23 -25.18
N ARG A 89 -12.18 -4.43 -24.57
CA ARG A 89 -11.26 -3.47 -25.19
C ARG A 89 -9.91 -3.49 -24.49
N PRO A 90 -8.85 -2.96 -25.11
CA PRO A 90 -7.59 -2.75 -24.41
C PRO A 90 -7.82 -1.86 -23.19
N ILE A 91 -7.46 -2.36 -22.01
CA ILE A 91 -7.53 -1.61 -20.74
C ILE A 91 -6.14 -1.39 -20.19
N THR A 92 -5.96 -0.25 -19.55
CA THR A 92 -4.73 0.10 -18.85
C THR A 92 -4.63 -0.62 -17.50
N THR A 93 -3.42 -0.76 -16.98
CA THR A 93 -3.18 -1.35 -15.65
C THR A 93 -3.86 -0.54 -14.53
N ALA A 94 -3.99 0.78 -14.72
CA ALA A 94 -4.70 1.66 -13.81
C ALA A 94 -6.21 1.41 -13.81
N GLU A 95 -6.82 1.17 -14.98
CA GLU A 95 -8.23 0.81 -15.10
C GLU A 95 -8.52 -0.56 -14.46
N CYS A 96 -7.63 -1.53 -14.61
CA CYS A 96 -7.72 -2.81 -13.89
C CYS A 96 -7.71 -2.63 -12.37
N ALA A 97 -6.86 -1.72 -11.85
CA ALA A 97 -6.81 -1.42 -10.43
C ALA A 97 -8.08 -0.71 -9.93
N LYS A 98 -8.67 0.18 -10.74
CA LYS A 98 -9.97 0.82 -10.43
C LYS A 98 -11.12 -0.18 -10.42
N ALA A 99 -11.17 -1.12 -11.37
CA ALA A 99 -12.14 -2.20 -11.37
C ALA A 99 -12.02 -3.04 -10.08
N PHE A 100 -10.79 -3.29 -9.62
CA PHE A 100 -10.54 -4.01 -8.37
C PHE A 100 -10.99 -3.22 -7.14
N ALA A 101 -10.78 -1.90 -7.13
CA ALA A 101 -11.24 -1.04 -6.05
C ALA A 101 -12.78 -1.06 -5.93
N ARG A 102 -13.49 -1.04 -7.05
CA ARG A 102 -14.96 -1.15 -7.09
C ARG A 102 -15.48 -2.47 -6.52
N GLU A 103 -14.83 -3.59 -6.83
CA GLU A 103 -15.25 -4.91 -6.35
C GLU A 103 -14.90 -5.15 -4.87
N THR A 104 -13.83 -4.52 -4.37
CA THR A 104 -13.39 -4.64 -2.97
C THR A 104 -13.90 -3.54 -2.05
N GLY A 105 -14.58 -2.52 -2.59
CA GLY A 105 -15.08 -1.37 -1.83
C GLY A 105 -13.99 -0.38 -1.39
N LEU A 106 -12.84 -0.38 -2.07
CA LEU A 106 -11.78 0.60 -1.84
C LEU A 106 -12.12 1.93 -2.54
N ALA A 107 -11.65 3.04 -1.97
CA ALA A 107 -11.79 4.35 -2.58
C ALA A 107 -11.00 4.43 -3.91
N GLU A 108 -11.58 5.02 -4.95
CA GLU A 108 -10.97 5.13 -6.28
C GLU A 108 -9.69 5.99 -6.33
N ASP A 109 -9.39 6.73 -5.25
CA ASP A 109 -8.19 7.57 -5.07
C ASP A 109 -7.27 7.07 -3.93
N ASP A 110 -7.44 5.83 -3.48
CA ASP A 110 -6.58 5.27 -2.43
C ASP A 110 -5.11 5.21 -2.91
N ALA A 111 -4.19 5.69 -2.08
CA ALA A 111 -2.74 5.64 -2.34
C ALA A 111 -2.22 4.22 -2.62
N ARG A 112 -2.96 3.19 -2.19
CA ARG A 112 -2.69 1.78 -2.45
C ARG A 112 -2.96 1.35 -3.90
N LEU A 113 -3.78 2.09 -4.67
CA LEU A 113 -4.12 1.75 -6.05
C LEU A 113 -2.90 1.71 -6.97
N GLY A 114 -1.92 2.60 -6.76
CA GLY A 114 -0.65 2.55 -7.51
C GLY A 114 0.13 1.26 -7.26
N GLN A 115 0.07 0.72 -6.04
CA GLN A 115 0.74 -0.54 -5.70
C GLN A 115 -0.03 -1.75 -6.24
N VAL A 116 -1.35 -1.72 -6.19
CA VAL A 116 -2.24 -2.72 -6.79
C VAL A 116 -2.05 -2.77 -8.31
N ALA A 117 -2.00 -1.62 -8.98
CA ALA A 117 -1.73 -1.53 -10.42
C ALA A 117 -0.39 -2.15 -10.79
N ASN A 118 0.67 -1.92 -9.99
CA ASN A 118 1.98 -2.53 -10.22
C ASN A 118 1.93 -4.07 -10.07
N ARG A 119 1.14 -4.60 -9.13
CA ARG A 119 0.95 -6.06 -8.96
C ARG A 119 0.12 -6.68 -10.09
N PHE A 120 -0.89 -5.98 -10.58
CA PHE A 120 -1.62 -6.41 -11.77
C PHE A 120 -0.76 -6.34 -13.02
N SER A 121 0.11 -5.35 -13.15
CA SER A 121 1.10 -5.28 -14.24
C SER A 121 1.99 -6.53 -14.26
N GLN A 122 2.54 -6.95 -13.12
CA GLN A 122 3.32 -8.19 -13.00
C GLN A 122 2.51 -9.44 -13.39
N THR A 123 1.21 -9.46 -13.03
CA THR A 123 0.32 -10.58 -13.35
C THR A 123 -0.01 -10.62 -14.85
N LEU A 124 -0.30 -9.46 -15.45
CA LEU A 124 -0.51 -9.29 -16.88
C LEU A 124 0.72 -9.68 -17.69
N ASP A 125 1.92 -9.31 -17.23
CA ASP A 125 3.18 -9.71 -17.88
C ASP A 125 3.38 -11.22 -17.84
N ARG A 126 3.05 -11.86 -16.71
CA ARG A 126 3.09 -13.32 -16.61
C ARG A 126 2.05 -13.99 -17.51
N LEU A 127 0.87 -13.40 -17.68
CA LEU A 127 -0.19 -13.87 -18.60
C LEU A 127 0.17 -13.63 -20.06
N ALA A 128 0.89 -12.56 -20.37
CA ALA A 128 1.40 -12.28 -21.70
C ALA A 128 2.47 -13.30 -22.11
N ARG A 129 3.39 -13.65 -21.18
CA ARG A 129 4.37 -14.73 -21.39
C ARG A 129 3.73 -16.09 -21.65
N THR A 130 2.53 -16.34 -21.14
CA THR A 130 1.79 -17.59 -21.38
C THR A 130 0.77 -17.48 -22.53
N ASN A 131 0.88 -16.45 -23.38
CA ASN A 131 0.01 -16.20 -24.54
C ASN A 131 -1.49 -16.06 -24.21
N ARG A 132 -1.85 -15.79 -22.95
CA ARG A 132 -3.26 -15.61 -22.53
C ARG A 132 -3.78 -14.19 -22.74
N VAL A 133 -2.88 -13.21 -22.82
CA VAL A 133 -3.21 -11.78 -23.00
C VAL A 133 -2.21 -11.19 -23.99
N ARG A 134 -2.64 -10.23 -24.82
CA ARG A 134 -1.75 -9.47 -25.73
C ARG A 134 -1.64 -8.02 -25.25
N ARG A 135 -0.46 -7.44 -25.36
CA ARG A 135 -0.29 -5.98 -25.17
C ARG A 135 -0.82 -5.27 -26.41
N ALA A 136 -1.75 -4.35 -26.22
CA ALA A 136 -2.05 -3.34 -27.22
C ALA A 136 -0.92 -2.31 -27.15
N GLY A 137 -0.22 -2.12 -28.26
CA GLY A 137 0.82 -1.10 -28.41
C GLY A 137 0.21 0.26 -28.66
#